data_AF-A0A077L5N6-F1
#
_entry.id   AF-A0A077L5N6-F1
#
_cell.length_a   1.000
_cell.length_b   1.000
_cell.length_c   1.000
_cell.angle_alpha   90.00
_cell.angle_beta   90.00
_cell.angle_gamma   90.00
#
_symmetry.space_group_name_H-M   'P 1'
#
loop_
_entity.id
_entity.type
_entity.pdbx_description
1 polymer ?
#
loop_
_entity_poly.entity_id
_entity_poly.type
_entity_poly.pdbx_seq_one_letter_code
_entity_poly.pdbx_strand_id
1 'polypeptide(L)'
;MYLIKGEDDYLINKKIEEIIQKESSLSNQQIEIIKFYDFFSLDNLSDALNNEGLFFNKKIIIFKNPFIFNQKNKLSSKLINDFITLIKDNINENEYDNVIIFSQEIFKYDKNFLPSLAFNFIDRNSKIIEIPKISEKNLFSFVFNMIKEKKGKISDRVLISFLSTMPNNLSLIESEINKLLLINKEISQQMVDDNNFSLSNNLEFALHEALLKFENPRNIIKKINEQLQYGIDGNSILLQISSTLANAKNIAILKKMNITNDEISKIINIHPYRVKLHYEFYNKISEKKLNSLIKEISKIDIEFKKGNINADLLIDLILISIIK
;
A
#
# COMPACT_ATOMS: atom_id res chain seq x y z
N MET A 1 -16.24 16.78 13.27
CA MET A 1 -14.84 16.29 13.29
C MET A 1 -14.80 14.78 13.03
N TYR A 2 -13.85 14.32 12.20
CA TYR A 2 -13.64 12.91 11.84
C TYR A 2 -12.22 12.46 12.20
N LEU A 3 -12.07 11.19 12.59
CA LEU A 3 -10.77 10.51 12.66
C LEU A 3 -10.84 9.25 11.81
N ILE A 4 -10.04 9.21 10.74
CA ILE A 4 -9.93 8.08 9.82
C ILE A 4 -8.63 7.35 10.11
N LYS A 5 -8.69 6.06 10.45
CA LYS A 5 -7.50 5.28 10.83
C LYS A 5 -7.48 3.91 10.17
N GLY A 6 -6.30 3.46 9.74
CA GLY A 6 -6.15 2.16 9.07
C GLY A 6 -4.73 1.90 8.59
N GLU A 7 -4.50 0.74 7.97
CA GLU A 7 -3.16 0.35 7.46
C GLU A 7 -2.87 0.87 6.04
N ASP A 8 -3.88 1.35 5.32
CA ASP A 8 -3.81 1.58 3.88
C ASP A 8 -4.14 3.04 3.54
N ASP A 9 -3.10 3.82 3.25
CA ASP A 9 -3.20 5.25 2.90
C ASP A 9 -4.10 5.50 1.69
N TYR A 10 -4.12 4.58 0.71
CA TYR A 10 -4.99 4.72 -0.45
C TYR A 10 -6.47 4.76 -0.04
N LEU A 11 -6.87 3.83 0.82
CA LEU A 11 -8.26 3.73 1.28
C LEU A 11 -8.62 4.86 2.25
N ILE A 12 -7.67 5.29 3.08
CA ILE A 12 -7.82 6.48 3.91
C ILE A 12 -8.10 7.70 3.01
N ASN A 13 -7.30 7.88 1.96
CA ASN A 13 -7.44 8.98 1.02
C ASN A 13 -8.74 8.92 0.23
N LYS A 14 -9.15 7.73 -0.24
CA LYS A 14 -10.46 7.55 -0.88
C LYS A 14 -11.58 7.98 0.07
N LYS A 15 -11.47 7.64 1.36
CA LYS A 15 -12.49 8.03 2.35
C LYS A 15 -12.51 9.52 2.65
N ILE A 16 -11.36 10.17 2.69
CA ILE A 16 -11.26 11.64 2.80
C ILE A 16 -11.96 12.29 1.61
N GLU A 17 -11.67 11.85 0.39
CA GLU A 17 -12.29 12.38 -0.84
C GLU A 17 -13.81 12.14 -0.87
N GLU A 18 -14.30 10.98 -0.39
CA GLU A 18 -15.75 10.74 -0.24
C GLU A 18 -16.41 11.75 0.71
N ILE A 19 -15.75 12.11 1.82
CA ILE A 19 -16.25 13.14 2.75
C ILE A 19 -16.25 14.50 2.06
N ILE A 20 -15.14 14.88 1.40
CA ILE A 20 -15.06 16.15 0.66
C ILE A 20 -16.20 16.24 -0.38
N GLN A 21 -16.42 15.20 -1.18
CA GLN A 21 -17.47 15.19 -2.19
C GLN A 21 -18.87 15.31 -1.58
N LYS A 22 -19.12 14.61 -0.46
CA LYS A 22 -20.39 14.72 0.25
C LYS A 22 -20.63 16.15 0.75
N GLU A 23 -19.63 16.76 1.39
CA GLU A 23 -19.74 18.14 1.89
C GLU A 23 -19.91 19.14 0.74
N SER A 24 -19.18 18.95 -0.38
CA SER A 24 -19.32 19.75 -1.60
C SER A 24 -20.70 19.62 -2.24
N SER A 25 -21.32 18.44 -2.22
CA SER A 25 -22.66 18.23 -2.80
C SER A 25 -23.79 18.85 -1.98
N LEU A 26 -23.59 19.03 -0.67
CA LEU A 26 -24.54 19.66 0.24
C LEU A 26 -24.43 21.19 0.23
N SER A 27 -23.34 21.73 -0.31
CA SER A 27 -23.06 23.16 -0.40
C SER A 27 -23.30 23.66 -1.82
N ASN A 28 -24.12 24.71 -1.98
CA ASN A 28 -24.22 25.44 -3.25
C ASN A 28 -23.04 26.42 -3.47
N GLN A 29 -22.05 26.42 -2.57
CA GLN A 29 -20.97 27.42 -2.48
C GLN A 29 -19.59 26.76 -2.48
N GLN A 30 -18.57 27.54 -2.82
CA GLN A 30 -17.17 27.08 -2.85
C GLN A 30 -16.68 26.71 -1.45
N ILE A 31 -15.99 25.57 -1.36
CA ILE A 31 -15.39 25.05 -0.13
C ILE A 31 -13.89 25.32 -0.17
N GLU A 32 -13.36 25.91 0.90
CA GLU A 32 -11.92 26.03 1.11
C GLU A 32 -11.37 24.70 1.66
N ILE A 33 -10.28 24.19 1.06
CA ILE A 33 -9.64 22.94 1.51
C ILE A 33 -8.21 23.25 1.95
N ILE A 34 -7.93 23.04 3.24
CA ILE A 34 -6.60 23.21 3.82
C ILE A 34 -6.07 21.82 4.20
N LYS A 35 -4.86 21.48 3.73
CA LYS A 35 -4.23 20.17 3.99
C LYS A 35 -2.90 20.35 4.71
N PHE A 36 -2.75 19.67 5.83
CA PHE A 36 -1.50 19.53 6.57
C PHE A 36 -0.97 18.10 6.43
N TYR A 37 0.29 17.97 6.03
CA TYR A 37 0.98 16.68 5.87
C TYR A 37 2.09 16.59 6.90
N ASP A 38 1.99 15.61 7.79
CA ASP A 38 2.93 15.30 8.87
C ASP A 38 3.15 16.45 9.86
N PHE A 39 3.81 17.53 9.44
CA PHE A 39 4.24 18.65 10.27
C PHE A 39 3.43 19.94 10.03
N PHE A 40 3.14 20.66 11.12
CA PHE A 40 2.53 21.98 11.12
C PHE A 40 2.87 22.72 12.41
N SER A 41 2.88 24.07 12.38
CA SER A 41 2.97 24.89 13.59
C SER A 41 1.58 25.13 14.20
N LEU A 42 1.53 25.47 15.49
CA LEU A 42 0.27 25.86 16.13
C LEU A 42 -0.28 27.18 15.55
N ASP A 43 0.59 28.07 15.07
CA ASP A 43 0.16 29.30 14.40
C ASP A 43 -0.57 28.98 13.09
N ASN A 44 -0.01 28.09 12.24
CA ASN A 44 -0.66 27.65 11.01
C ASN A 44 -2.00 26.95 11.30
N LEU A 45 -2.07 26.18 12.38
CA LEU A 45 -3.30 25.54 12.83
C LEU A 45 -4.34 26.59 13.26
N SER A 46 -3.93 27.56 14.07
CA SER A 46 -4.77 28.66 14.54
C SER A 46 -5.32 29.47 13.37
N ASP A 47 -4.47 29.82 12.40
CA ASP A 47 -4.88 30.53 11.20
C ASP A 47 -5.88 29.72 10.38
N ALA A 48 -5.61 28.43 10.17
CA ALA A 48 -6.50 27.56 9.43
C ALA A 48 -7.88 27.40 10.11
N LEU A 49 -7.93 27.42 11.44
CA LEU A 49 -9.18 27.28 12.19
C LEU A 49 -9.96 28.61 12.25
N ASN A 50 -9.29 29.72 12.55
CA ASN A 50 -9.94 30.98 12.91
C ASN A 50 -10.13 31.96 11.74
N ASN A 51 -9.32 31.90 10.67
CA ASN A 51 -9.44 32.88 9.58
C ASN A 51 -10.53 32.47 8.58
N GLU A 52 -11.60 33.25 8.46
CA GLU A 52 -12.60 33.02 7.42
C GLU A 52 -12.11 33.47 6.04
N GLY A 53 -12.26 32.60 5.04
CA GLY A 53 -11.94 32.95 3.67
C GLY A 53 -12.97 33.92 3.10
N LEU A 54 -12.53 35.07 2.57
CA LEU A 54 -13.41 36.12 2.01
C LEU A 54 -14.39 35.63 0.94
N PHE A 55 -14.13 34.49 0.31
CA PHE A 55 -14.91 33.91 -0.79
C PHE A 55 -15.48 32.52 -0.48
N PHE A 56 -15.24 31.99 0.72
CA PHE A 56 -15.58 30.62 1.08
C PHE A 56 -16.45 30.61 2.35
N ASN A 57 -17.60 29.96 2.25
CA ASN A 57 -18.54 29.88 3.38
C ASN A 57 -18.35 28.59 4.18
N LYS A 58 -17.55 27.65 3.67
CA LYS A 58 -17.27 26.38 4.33
C LYS A 58 -15.83 25.99 4.15
N LYS A 59 -15.22 25.46 5.21
CA LYS A 59 -13.82 25.03 5.21
C LYS A 59 -13.70 23.56 5.61
N ILE A 60 -12.85 22.84 4.89
CA ILE A 60 -12.43 21.48 5.24
C ILE A 60 -10.95 21.51 5.57
N ILE A 61 -10.61 21.17 6.80
CA ILE A 61 -9.22 21.14 7.29
C ILE A 61 -8.82 19.68 7.49
N ILE A 62 -7.78 19.25 6.78
CA ILE A 62 -7.37 17.86 6.71
C ILE A 62 -5.97 17.73 7.27
N PHE A 63 -5.80 16.87 8.27
CA PHE A 63 -4.50 16.53 8.83
C PHE A 63 -4.18 15.07 8.50
N LYS A 64 -3.06 14.85 7.80
CA LYS A 64 -2.53 13.52 7.52
C LYS A 64 -1.33 13.21 8.39
N ASN A 65 -1.37 12.05 9.04
CA ASN A 65 -0.34 11.52 9.95
C ASN A 65 0.27 12.59 10.86
N PRO A 66 -0.53 13.32 11.66
CA PRO A 66 -0.04 14.43 12.46
C PRO A 66 1.13 14.01 13.35
N PHE A 67 2.26 14.70 13.26
CA PHE A 67 3.43 14.41 14.09
C PHE A 67 3.08 14.42 15.59
N ILE A 68 2.10 15.23 15.99
CA ILE A 68 1.64 15.36 17.37
C ILE A 68 0.88 14.14 17.89
N PHE A 69 0.41 13.24 17.01
CA PHE A 69 -0.28 12.01 17.39
C PHE A 69 0.67 10.92 17.88
N ASN A 70 1.97 11.04 17.60
CA ASN A 70 2.97 10.06 17.97
C ASN A 70 3.79 10.50 19.18
N GLN A 71 3.61 9.81 20.32
CA GLN A 71 4.35 10.06 21.57
C GLN A 71 5.87 9.90 21.40
N LYS A 72 6.34 9.10 20.43
CA LYS A 72 7.77 8.88 20.19
C LYS A 72 8.51 10.13 19.72
N ASN A 73 7.79 11.14 19.22
CA ASN A 73 8.35 12.43 18.84
C ASN A 73 8.79 13.29 20.04
N LYS A 74 8.52 12.84 21.29
CA LYS A 74 8.98 13.48 22.55
C LYS A 74 8.64 14.97 22.61
N LEU A 75 7.44 15.32 22.16
CA LEU A 75 6.94 16.69 22.17
C LEU A 75 6.67 17.16 23.60
N SER A 76 6.78 18.47 23.84
CA SER A 76 6.51 19.04 25.15
C SER A 76 5.03 18.91 25.53
N SER A 77 4.75 18.71 26.82
CA SER A 77 3.38 18.67 27.34
C SER A 77 2.61 19.95 27.04
N LYS A 78 3.30 21.10 27.08
CA LYS A 78 2.74 22.40 26.69
C LYS A 78 2.21 22.38 25.26
N LEU A 79 3.03 21.98 24.28
CA LEU A 79 2.61 21.93 22.87
C LEU A 79 1.37 21.04 22.65
N ILE A 80 1.34 19.88 23.32
CA ILE A 80 0.22 18.94 23.25
C ILE A 80 -1.05 19.56 23.85
N ASN A 81 -0.95 20.22 24.99
CA ASN A 81 -2.08 20.87 25.65
C ASN A 81 -2.59 22.08 24.84
N ASP A 82 -1.68 22.88 24.28
CA ASP A 82 -2.02 24.03 23.45
C ASP A 82 -2.76 23.58 22.18
N PHE A 83 -2.29 22.50 21.52
CA PHE A 83 -3.02 21.86 20.42
C PHE A 83 -4.42 21.41 20.82
N ILE A 84 -4.55 20.69 21.94
CA ILE A 84 -5.85 20.20 22.41
C ILE A 84 -6.80 21.37 22.70
N THR A 85 -6.28 22.45 23.27
CA THR A 85 -7.06 23.67 23.57
C THR A 85 -7.56 24.31 22.29
N LEU A 86 -6.68 24.54 21.31
CA LEU A 86 -7.06 25.10 20.00
C LEU A 86 -8.16 24.29 19.31
N ILE A 87 -8.07 22.96 19.34
CA ILE A 87 -9.08 22.09 18.76
C ILE A 87 -10.40 22.17 19.56
N LYS A 88 -10.36 22.18 20.90
CA LYS A 88 -11.57 22.28 21.74
C LYS A 88 -12.36 23.56 21.47
N ASP A 89 -11.65 24.68 21.40
CA ASP A 89 -12.26 26.00 21.21
C ASP A 89 -12.98 26.07 19.85
N ASN A 90 -12.46 25.35 18.85
CA ASN A 90 -13.00 25.31 17.49
C ASN A 90 -13.99 24.16 17.20
N ILE A 91 -14.24 23.26 18.16
CA ILE A 91 -15.26 22.19 18.01
C ILE A 91 -16.67 22.72 18.27
N ASN A 92 -16.80 23.72 19.15
CA ASN A 92 -18.10 24.11 19.72
C ASN A 92 -18.74 25.34 19.07
N GLU A 93 -18.01 26.12 18.27
CA GLU A 93 -18.46 27.48 17.97
C GLU A 93 -19.40 27.63 16.77
N ASN A 94 -19.47 26.71 15.80
CA ASN A 94 -20.55 26.72 14.79
C ASN A 94 -20.70 25.36 14.11
N GLU A 95 -21.86 24.71 14.29
CA GLU A 95 -22.14 23.35 13.77
C GLU A 95 -22.15 23.24 12.22
N TYR A 96 -21.98 24.33 11.47
CA TYR A 96 -22.29 24.35 10.04
C TYR A 96 -21.12 24.66 9.07
N ASP A 97 -20.00 25.26 9.52
CA ASP A 97 -19.02 25.85 8.57
C ASP A 97 -17.65 25.16 8.50
N ASN A 98 -17.19 24.46 9.55
CA ASN A 98 -15.84 23.86 9.57
C ASN A 98 -15.86 22.33 9.75
N VAL A 99 -15.36 21.61 8.74
CA VAL A 99 -15.18 20.14 8.80
C VAL A 99 -13.71 19.82 9.02
N ILE A 100 -13.38 19.35 10.23
CA ILE A 100 -12.02 18.90 10.56
C ILE A 100 -11.90 17.39 10.38
N ILE A 101 -10.92 16.95 9.59
CA ILE A 101 -10.62 15.55 9.29
C ILE A 101 -9.20 15.24 9.73
N PHE A 102 -9.05 14.31 10.66
CA PHE A 102 -7.76 13.71 11.00
C PHE A 102 -7.65 12.35 10.32
N SER A 103 -6.45 12.03 9.84
CA SER A 103 -6.12 10.71 9.31
C SER A 103 -4.81 10.19 9.89
N GLN A 104 -4.79 8.91 10.23
CA GLN A 104 -3.62 8.27 10.84
C GLN A 104 -3.46 6.85 10.30
N GLU A 105 -2.31 6.59 9.68
CA GLU A 105 -1.85 5.24 9.37
C GLU A 105 -1.49 4.52 10.68
N ILE A 106 -2.06 3.33 10.88
CA ILE A 106 -1.82 2.49 12.06
C ILE A 106 -1.65 1.06 11.59
N PHE A 107 -0.44 0.52 11.72
CA PHE A 107 -0.12 -0.87 11.39
C PHE A 107 -0.33 -1.78 12.60
N LYS A 108 -0.76 -3.03 12.37
CA LYS A 108 -0.77 -4.04 13.42
C LYS A 108 0.66 -4.27 13.95
N TYR A 109 0.87 -3.99 15.24
CA TYR A 109 2.19 -4.01 15.90
C TYR A 109 3.17 -2.94 15.40
N ASP A 110 2.66 -1.75 15.05
CA ASP A 110 3.50 -0.62 14.67
C ASP A 110 4.48 -0.25 15.79
N LYS A 111 5.78 -0.47 15.53
CA LYS A 111 6.85 -0.07 16.45
C LYS A 111 7.21 1.40 16.31
N ASN A 112 6.72 2.12 15.31
CA ASN A 112 7.02 3.52 15.07
C ASN A 112 5.93 4.44 15.60
N PHE A 113 4.71 3.95 15.76
CA PHE A 113 3.59 4.71 16.32
C PHE A 113 3.29 4.35 17.78
N LEU A 114 3.23 5.35 18.66
CA LEU A 114 2.70 5.22 20.02
C LEU A 114 1.68 6.35 20.25
N PRO A 115 0.40 6.06 20.55
CA PRO A 115 -0.62 7.09 20.71
C PRO A 115 -0.27 8.15 21.77
N SER A 116 -0.21 9.42 21.36
CA SER A 116 -0.03 10.54 22.27
C SER A 116 -1.34 10.93 22.98
N LEU A 117 -1.24 11.85 23.96
CA LEU A 117 -2.44 12.44 24.57
C LEU A 117 -3.29 13.21 23.55
N ALA A 118 -2.69 13.85 22.55
CA ALA A 118 -3.41 14.52 21.47
C ALA A 118 -4.21 13.50 20.64
N PHE A 119 -3.60 12.37 20.26
CA PHE A 119 -4.33 11.30 19.55
C PHE A 119 -5.51 10.78 20.37
N ASN A 120 -5.28 10.47 21.65
CA ASN A 120 -6.33 9.95 22.54
C ASN A 120 -7.47 10.96 22.75
N PHE A 121 -7.16 12.26 22.74
CA PHE A 121 -8.17 13.30 22.77
C PHE A 121 -9.02 13.29 21.50
N ILE A 122 -8.39 13.28 20.32
CA ILE A 122 -9.11 13.26 19.03
C ILE A 122 -9.93 11.97 18.88
N ASP A 123 -9.40 10.82 19.27
CA ASP A 123 -10.10 9.52 19.19
C ASP A 123 -11.38 9.48 20.06
N ARG A 124 -11.39 10.17 21.20
CA ARG A 124 -12.57 10.25 22.07
C ARG A 124 -13.63 11.26 21.62
N ASN A 125 -13.25 12.27 20.84
CA ASN A 125 -14.10 13.41 20.50
C ASN A 125 -14.47 13.47 19.01
N SER A 126 -14.05 12.50 18.20
CA SER A 126 -14.30 12.47 16.75
C SER A 126 -15.24 11.34 16.36
N LYS A 127 -15.89 11.49 15.19
CA LYS A 127 -16.51 10.36 14.51
C LYS A 127 -15.43 9.46 13.91
N ILE A 128 -15.29 8.26 14.47
CA ILE A 128 -14.27 7.29 14.06
C ILE A 128 -14.68 6.56 12.78
N ILE A 129 -13.75 6.47 11.83
CA ILE A 129 -13.86 5.64 10.63
C ILE A 129 -12.63 4.74 10.56
N GLU A 130 -12.82 3.45 10.80
CA GLU A 130 -11.76 2.46 10.69
C GLU A 130 -11.73 1.89 9.27
N ILE A 131 -10.56 1.98 8.65
CA ILE A 131 -10.28 1.46 7.32
C ILE A 131 -9.59 0.11 7.48
N PRO A 132 -10.29 -1.01 7.23
CA PRO A 132 -9.65 -2.32 7.29
C PRO A 132 -8.69 -2.47 6.12
N LYS A 133 -7.59 -3.19 6.34
CA LYS A 133 -6.72 -3.64 5.26
C LYS A 133 -7.53 -4.48 4.28
N ILE A 134 -7.45 -4.17 3.00
CA ILE A 134 -7.98 -5.05 1.96
C ILE A 134 -7.10 -6.29 1.90
N SER A 135 -7.69 -7.45 2.19
CA SER A 135 -7.04 -8.73 1.95
C SER A 135 -6.90 -8.97 0.44
N GLU A 136 -5.89 -9.74 0.02
CA GLU A 136 -5.77 -10.16 -1.39
C GLU A 136 -7.05 -10.83 -1.91
N LYS A 137 -7.78 -11.51 -1.04
CA LYS A 137 -9.07 -12.13 -1.39
C LYS A 137 -10.14 -11.09 -1.76
N ASN A 138 -10.20 -9.97 -1.05
CA ASN A 138 -11.16 -8.91 -1.30
C ASN A 138 -10.68 -7.94 -2.40
N LEU A 139 -9.38 -7.97 -2.74
CA LEU A 139 -8.77 -7.15 -3.78
C LEU A 139 -9.48 -7.33 -5.12
N PHE A 140 -9.79 -8.58 -5.51
CA PHE A 140 -10.51 -8.87 -6.76
C PHE A 140 -11.84 -8.11 -6.83
N SER A 141 -12.71 -8.30 -5.84
CA SER A 141 -14.02 -7.63 -5.79
C SER A 141 -13.90 -6.11 -5.70
N PHE A 142 -12.90 -5.60 -4.96
CA PHE A 142 -12.69 -4.18 -4.81
C PHE A 142 -12.30 -3.53 -6.15
N VAL A 143 -11.34 -4.14 -6.84
CA VAL A 143 -10.83 -3.64 -8.13
C VAL A 143 -11.88 -3.78 -9.22
N PHE A 144 -12.67 -4.86 -9.20
CA PHE A 144 -13.82 -5.02 -10.09
C PHE A 144 -14.85 -3.90 -9.91
N ASN A 145 -15.20 -3.57 -8.66
CA ASN A 145 -16.12 -2.48 -8.35
C ASN A 145 -15.53 -1.11 -8.73
N MET A 146 -14.23 -0.89 -8.50
CA MET A 146 -13.52 0.32 -8.93
C MET A 146 -13.63 0.55 -10.46
N ILE A 147 -13.45 -0.51 -11.26
CA ILE A 147 -13.60 -0.43 -12.72
C ILE A 147 -15.04 -0.06 -13.09
N LYS A 148 -16.03 -0.68 -12.42
CA LYS A 148 -17.46 -0.36 -12.62
C LYS A 148 -17.80 1.09 -12.25
N GLU A 149 -17.31 1.59 -11.11
CA GLU A 149 -17.48 2.98 -10.66
C GLU A 149 -16.96 3.97 -11.72
N LYS A 150 -15.86 3.61 -12.40
CA LYS A 150 -15.27 4.38 -13.51
C LYS A 150 -15.96 4.17 -14.87
N LYS A 151 -17.14 3.53 -14.88
CA LYS A 151 -17.93 3.16 -16.07
C LYS A 151 -17.18 2.25 -17.05
N GLY A 152 -16.23 1.47 -16.54
CA GLY A 152 -15.49 0.46 -17.28
C GLY A 152 -16.16 -0.92 -17.21
N LYS A 153 -15.72 -1.82 -18.08
CA LYS A 153 -16.07 -3.24 -18.12
C LYS A 153 -14.79 -4.06 -18.22
N ILE A 154 -14.76 -5.17 -17.50
CA ILE A 154 -13.68 -6.16 -17.55
C ILE A 154 -14.29 -7.53 -17.28
N SER A 155 -13.79 -8.58 -17.94
CA SER A 155 -14.19 -9.95 -17.62
C SER A 155 -13.38 -10.49 -16.44
N ASP A 156 -13.94 -11.43 -15.68
CA ASP A 156 -13.25 -12.03 -14.53
C ASP A 156 -11.89 -12.61 -14.91
N ARG A 157 -11.80 -13.27 -16.07
CA ARG A 157 -10.53 -13.85 -16.57
C ARG A 157 -9.46 -12.78 -16.77
N VAL A 158 -9.83 -11.66 -17.39
CA VAL A 158 -8.90 -10.55 -17.66
C VAL A 158 -8.49 -9.85 -16.37
N LEU A 159 -9.44 -9.66 -15.44
CA LEU A 159 -9.14 -9.07 -14.14
C LEU A 159 -8.22 -9.97 -13.30
N ILE A 160 -8.42 -11.28 -13.32
CA ILE A 160 -7.52 -12.25 -12.67
C ILE A 160 -6.11 -12.14 -13.26
N SER A 161 -6.00 -12.09 -14.60
CA SER A 161 -4.72 -11.91 -15.28
C SER A 161 -4.04 -10.61 -14.83
N PHE A 162 -4.77 -9.50 -14.87
CA PHE A 162 -4.27 -8.19 -14.45
C PHE A 162 -3.82 -8.16 -12.97
N LEU A 163 -4.60 -8.71 -12.05
CA LEU A 163 -4.22 -8.74 -10.63
C LEU A 163 -3.08 -9.72 -10.34
N SER A 164 -2.93 -10.75 -11.17
CA SER A 164 -1.76 -11.64 -11.08
C SER A 164 -0.47 -10.92 -11.45
N THR A 165 -0.57 -9.90 -12.30
CA THR A 165 0.55 -9.08 -12.75
C THR A 165 0.71 -7.78 -11.95
N MET A 166 -0.11 -7.50 -10.94
CA MET A 166 -0.04 -6.27 -10.14
C MET A 166 0.37 -6.54 -8.70
N PRO A 167 1.24 -5.74 -8.06
CA PRO A 167 1.43 -5.84 -6.61
C PRO A 167 0.11 -5.50 -5.88
N ASN A 168 0.00 -5.87 -4.61
CA ASN A 168 -1.16 -5.49 -3.77
C ASN A 168 -1.06 -4.02 -3.32
N ASN A 169 -0.82 -3.11 -4.26
CA ASN A 169 -0.79 -1.68 -4.03
C ASN A 169 -1.96 -1.06 -4.79
N LEU A 170 -2.96 -0.59 -4.06
CA LEU A 170 -4.20 -0.07 -4.63
C LEU A 170 -3.99 1.20 -5.46
N SER A 171 -3.05 2.06 -5.07
CA SER A 171 -2.72 3.27 -5.81
C SER A 171 -2.17 2.94 -7.20
N LEU A 172 -1.28 1.95 -7.28
CA LEU A 172 -0.73 1.51 -8.56
C LEU A 172 -1.80 0.82 -9.41
N ILE A 173 -2.58 -0.09 -8.80
CA ILE A 173 -3.70 -0.76 -9.45
C ILE A 173 -4.68 0.26 -10.05
N GLU A 174 -5.07 1.29 -9.30
CA GLU A 174 -5.97 2.33 -9.79
C GLU A 174 -5.35 3.11 -10.95
N SER A 175 -4.07 3.51 -10.84
CA SER A 175 -3.37 4.23 -11.89
C SER A 175 -3.37 3.45 -13.22
N GLU A 176 -3.10 2.16 -13.14
CA GLU A 176 -3.05 1.28 -14.32
C GLU A 176 -4.44 1.01 -14.88
N ILE A 177 -5.47 0.88 -14.03
CA ILE A 177 -6.87 0.88 -14.48
C ILE A 177 -7.22 2.17 -15.20
N ASN A 178 -6.84 3.33 -14.65
CA ASN A 178 -7.12 4.62 -15.28
C ASN A 178 -6.49 4.67 -16.68
N LYS A 179 -5.25 4.22 -16.85
CA LYS A 179 -4.60 4.12 -18.16
C LYS A 179 -5.36 3.22 -19.13
N LEU A 180 -5.73 2.01 -18.69
CA LEU A 180 -6.50 1.07 -19.52
C LEU A 180 -7.85 1.67 -19.94
N LEU A 181 -8.54 2.36 -19.02
CA LEU A 181 -9.84 2.99 -19.28
C LEU A 181 -9.77 4.26 -20.14
N LEU A 182 -8.58 4.85 -20.30
CA LEU A 182 -8.33 5.92 -21.29
C LEU A 182 -8.25 5.35 -22.71
N ILE A 183 -7.73 4.12 -22.86
CA ILE A 183 -7.65 3.43 -24.16
C ILE A 183 -9.04 2.94 -24.58
N ASN A 184 -9.72 2.18 -23.70
CA ASN A 184 -11.06 1.66 -23.97
C ASN A 184 -11.83 1.42 -22.66
N LYS A 185 -13.14 1.65 -22.68
CA LYS A 185 -14.02 1.32 -21.54
C LYS A 185 -14.18 -0.17 -21.32
N GLU A 186 -13.94 -1.01 -22.32
CA GLU A 186 -13.89 -2.46 -22.17
C GLU A 186 -12.43 -2.94 -22.17
N ILE A 187 -11.96 -3.36 -21.01
CA ILE A 187 -10.58 -3.84 -20.81
C ILE A 187 -10.48 -5.27 -21.32
N SER A 188 -9.71 -5.45 -22.40
CA SER A 188 -9.45 -6.76 -23.00
C SER A 188 -8.16 -7.40 -22.48
N GLN A 189 -7.98 -8.71 -22.69
CA GLN A 189 -6.72 -9.41 -22.36
C GLN A 189 -5.54 -8.79 -23.09
N GLN A 190 -5.72 -8.50 -24.39
CA GLN A 190 -4.68 -7.89 -25.20
C GLN A 190 -4.27 -6.52 -24.65
N MET A 191 -5.21 -5.71 -24.14
CA MET A 191 -4.84 -4.45 -23.50
C MET A 191 -4.04 -4.65 -22.21
N VAL A 192 -4.31 -5.71 -21.43
CA VAL A 192 -3.51 -6.03 -20.24
C VAL A 192 -2.12 -6.50 -20.63
N ASP A 193 -2.01 -7.31 -21.69
CA ASP A 193 -0.74 -7.85 -22.19
C ASP A 193 0.12 -6.77 -22.88
N ASP A 194 -0.51 -5.91 -23.68
CA ASP A 194 0.11 -4.82 -24.45
C ASP A 194 0.40 -3.58 -23.59
N ASN A 195 -0.31 -3.43 -22.46
CA ASN A 195 0.05 -2.48 -21.42
C ASN A 195 1.30 -3.01 -20.73
N ASN A 196 2.43 -2.88 -21.45
CA ASN A 196 3.77 -3.01 -20.92
C ASN A 196 3.84 -2.08 -19.72
N PHE A 197 3.63 -2.65 -18.53
CA PHE A 197 3.65 -1.95 -17.26
C PHE A 197 4.88 -1.05 -17.21
N SER A 198 4.68 0.23 -17.51
CA SER A 198 5.75 1.11 -17.98
C SER A 198 6.87 1.17 -16.94
N LEU A 199 8.09 0.99 -17.43
CA LEU A 199 9.32 0.54 -16.76
C LEU A 199 9.81 1.32 -15.53
N SER A 200 9.17 2.43 -15.12
CA SER A 200 9.62 3.19 -13.93
C SER A 200 8.93 2.77 -12.64
N ASN A 201 7.67 2.30 -12.69
CA ASN A 201 6.87 2.03 -11.48
C ASN A 201 6.76 0.52 -11.14
N ASN A 202 7.35 -0.36 -11.96
CA ASN A 202 7.03 -1.80 -12.00
C ASN A 202 8.26 -2.73 -11.97
N LEU A 203 9.42 -2.23 -11.54
CA LEU A 203 10.66 -3.03 -11.57
C LEU A 203 10.59 -4.20 -10.58
N GLU A 204 9.96 -4.00 -9.42
CA GLU A 204 9.62 -5.04 -8.45
C GLU A 204 8.78 -6.16 -9.07
N PHE A 205 7.81 -5.77 -9.91
CA PHE A 205 6.92 -6.70 -10.59
C PHE A 205 7.64 -7.55 -11.65
N ALA A 206 8.46 -6.91 -12.48
CA ALA A 206 9.16 -7.60 -13.57
C ALA A 206 10.09 -8.71 -13.04
N LEU A 207 10.71 -8.51 -11.86
CA LEU A 207 11.52 -9.54 -11.22
C LEU A 207 10.65 -10.69 -10.68
N HIS A 208 9.58 -10.38 -9.95
CA HIS A 208 8.67 -11.39 -9.40
C HIS A 208 8.07 -12.27 -10.52
N GLU A 209 7.65 -11.66 -11.62
CA GLU A 209 7.16 -12.38 -12.79
C GLU A 209 8.24 -13.25 -13.45
N ALA A 210 9.45 -12.72 -13.66
CA ALA A 210 10.56 -13.47 -14.23
C ALA A 210 10.96 -14.68 -13.36
N LEU A 211 10.89 -14.52 -12.03
CA LEU A 211 11.10 -15.62 -11.08
C LEU A 211 10.00 -16.67 -11.22
N LEU A 212 8.72 -16.30 -11.14
CA LEU A 212 7.60 -17.25 -11.23
C LEU A 212 7.50 -17.96 -12.57
N LYS A 213 7.82 -17.28 -13.67
CA LYS A 213 7.89 -17.90 -15.01
C LYS A 213 9.06 -18.86 -15.15
N PHE A 214 10.03 -18.79 -14.24
CA PHE A 214 11.31 -19.49 -14.28
C PHE A 214 12.06 -19.16 -15.57
N GLU A 215 12.22 -17.86 -15.83
CA GLU A 215 12.96 -17.38 -17.00
C GLU A 215 14.45 -17.71 -16.92
N ASN A 216 15.15 -17.55 -18.04
CA ASN A 216 16.61 -17.71 -18.09
C ASN A 216 17.28 -16.80 -17.02
N PRO A 217 18.28 -17.29 -16.28
CA PRO A 217 19.03 -16.49 -15.30
C PRO A 217 19.47 -15.12 -15.83
N ARG A 218 19.85 -15.01 -17.12
CA ARG A 218 20.20 -13.74 -17.76
C ARG A 218 19.07 -12.71 -17.70
N ASN A 219 17.81 -13.13 -17.94
CA ASN A 219 16.66 -12.23 -17.85
C ASN A 219 16.39 -11.82 -16.40
N ILE A 220 16.48 -12.76 -15.46
CA ILE A 220 16.29 -12.48 -14.03
C ILE A 220 17.34 -11.47 -13.53
N ILE A 221 18.61 -11.67 -13.90
CA ILE A 221 19.71 -10.74 -13.60
C ILE A 221 19.45 -9.37 -14.23
N LYS A 222 18.99 -9.33 -15.49
CA LYS A 222 18.61 -8.07 -16.15
C LYS A 222 17.55 -7.33 -15.34
N LYS A 223 16.52 -8.01 -14.84
CA LYS A 223 15.47 -7.42 -13.99
C LYS A 223 15.99 -6.92 -12.64
N ILE A 224 16.91 -7.64 -12.02
CA ILE A 224 17.60 -7.18 -10.79
C ILE A 224 18.40 -5.91 -11.06
N ASN A 225 19.17 -5.88 -12.14
CA ASN A 225 19.98 -4.70 -12.49
C ASN A 225 19.10 -3.50 -12.87
N GLU A 226 17.97 -3.73 -13.55
CA GLU A 226 16.97 -2.70 -13.79
C GLU A 226 16.45 -2.14 -12.45
N GLN A 227 16.09 -2.97 -11.45
CA GLN A 227 15.69 -2.47 -10.12
C GLN A 227 16.75 -1.58 -9.46
N LEU A 228 18.01 -2.02 -9.47
CA LEU A 228 19.12 -1.28 -8.88
C LEU A 228 19.34 0.09 -9.54
N GLN A 229 19.23 0.16 -10.86
CA GLN A 229 19.40 1.42 -11.62
C GLN A 229 18.37 2.48 -11.24
N TYR A 230 17.20 2.07 -10.74
CA TYR A 230 16.14 2.98 -10.28
C TYR A 230 16.19 3.23 -8.77
N GLY A 231 17.25 2.79 -8.08
CA GLY A 231 17.47 3.09 -6.67
C GLY A 231 16.75 2.17 -5.69
N ILE A 232 16.21 1.03 -6.15
CA ILE A 232 15.72 -0.01 -5.24
C ILE A 232 16.93 -0.64 -4.55
N ASP A 233 16.89 -0.71 -3.22
CA ASP A 233 17.98 -1.26 -2.43
C ASP A 233 18.04 -2.79 -2.49
N GLY A 234 19.24 -3.34 -2.28
CA GLY A 234 19.46 -4.79 -2.37
C GLY A 234 18.69 -5.61 -1.35
N ASN A 235 18.34 -5.04 -0.20
CA ASN A 235 17.56 -5.75 0.82
C ASN A 235 16.09 -5.88 0.39
N SER A 236 15.52 -4.88 -0.29
CA SER A 236 14.21 -4.99 -0.94
C SER A 236 14.19 -6.09 -2.01
N ILE A 237 15.24 -6.18 -2.84
CA ILE A 237 15.39 -7.26 -3.84
C ILE A 237 15.46 -8.64 -3.18
N LEU A 238 16.25 -8.76 -2.11
CA LEU A 238 16.37 -9.99 -1.32
C LEU A 238 15.02 -10.41 -0.73
N LEU A 239 14.23 -9.46 -0.23
CA LEU A 239 12.90 -9.71 0.31
C LEU A 239 11.92 -10.22 -0.76
N GLN A 240 11.96 -9.66 -1.96
CA GLN A 240 11.13 -10.12 -3.08
C GLN A 240 11.48 -11.56 -3.50
N ILE A 241 12.76 -11.89 -3.62
CA ILE A 241 13.20 -13.24 -3.99
C ILE A 241 12.81 -14.23 -2.88
N SER A 242 13.15 -13.92 -1.62
CA SER A 242 12.88 -14.81 -0.49
C SER A 242 11.39 -15.09 -0.30
N SER A 243 10.53 -14.08 -0.42
CA SER A 243 9.07 -14.25 -0.32
C SER A 243 8.51 -15.13 -1.44
N THR A 244 8.98 -14.96 -2.68
CA THR A 244 8.58 -15.80 -3.83
C THR A 244 8.93 -17.28 -3.58
N LEU A 245 10.17 -17.55 -3.15
CA LEU A 245 10.64 -18.90 -2.86
C LEU A 245 9.89 -19.53 -1.68
N ALA A 246 9.65 -18.76 -0.60
CA ALA A 246 8.93 -19.22 0.58
C ALA A 246 7.46 -19.54 0.26
N ASN A 247 6.78 -18.67 -0.48
CA ASN A 247 5.41 -18.92 -0.93
C ASN A 247 5.32 -20.17 -1.80
N ALA A 248 6.24 -20.35 -2.76
CA ALA A 248 6.29 -21.54 -3.59
C ALA A 248 6.44 -22.82 -2.75
N LYS A 249 7.31 -22.80 -1.73
CA LYS A 249 7.52 -23.93 -0.82
C LYS A 249 6.28 -24.21 0.04
N ASN A 250 5.69 -23.18 0.66
CA ASN A 250 4.51 -23.31 1.50
C ASN A 250 3.32 -23.88 0.71
N ILE A 251 3.09 -23.35 -0.50
CA ILE A 251 2.04 -23.83 -1.40
C ILE A 251 2.28 -25.28 -1.81
N ALA A 252 3.53 -25.65 -2.12
CA ALA A 252 3.88 -27.02 -2.46
C ALA A 252 3.62 -28.01 -1.31
N ILE A 253 3.91 -27.62 -0.05
CA ILE A 253 3.62 -28.44 1.13
C ILE A 253 2.11 -28.66 1.28
N LEU A 254 1.31 -27.59 1.20
CA LEU A 254 -0.14 -27.68 1.31
C LEU A 254 -0.75 -28.51 0.15
N LYS A 255 -0.18 -28.39 -1.05
CA LYS A 255 -0.58 -29.20 -2.21
C LYS A 255 -0.31 -30.69 -2.01
N LYS A 256 0.83 -31.05 -1.40
CA LYS A 256 1.13 -32.44 -1.03
C LYS A 256 0.14 -33.01 0.00
N MET A 257 -0.51 -32.15 0.79
CA MET A 257 -1.60 -32.50 1.71
C MET A 257 -2.98 -32.57 1.03
N ASN A 258 -3.04 -32.53 -0.32
CA ASN A 258 -4.26 -32.50 -1.12
C ASN A 258 -5.18 -31.30 -0.86
N ILE A 259 -4.65 -30.20 -0.34
CA ILE A 259 -5.40 -28.97 -0.10
C ILE A 259 -5.66 -28.25 -1.43
N THR A 260 -6.90 -27.81 -1.64
CA THR A 260 -7.33 -27.14 -2.88
C THR A 260 -6.70 -25.75 -3.02
N ASN A 261 -6.68 -25.18 -4.24
CA ASN A 261 -6.16 -23.81 -4.43
C ASN A 261 -6.94 -22.78 -3.61
N ASP A 262 -8.25 -22.98 -3.46
CA ASP A 262 -9.13 -22.07 -2.73
C ASP A 262 -8.91 -22.12 -1.22
N GLU A 263 -8.64 -23.30 -0.68
CA GLU A 263 -8.26 -23.45 0.73
C GLU A 263 -6.86 -22.89 0.99
N ILE A 264 -5.89 -23.15 0.11
CA ILE A 264 -4.54 -22.56 0.20
C ILE A 264 -4.60 -21.04 0.13
N SER A 265 -5.44 -20.49 -0.75
CA SER A 265 -5.68 -19.05 -0.88
C SER A 265 -6.14 -18.44 0.45
N LYS A 266 -7.03 -19.13 1.19
CA LYS A 266 -7.49 -18.70 2.51
C LYS A 266 -6.40 -18.79 3.59
N ILE A 267 -5.57 -19.85 3.55
CA ILE A 267 -4.51 -20.09 4.54
C ILE A 267 -3.36 -19.08 4.40
N ILE A 268 -2.87 -18.90 3.17
CA ILE A 268 -1.72 -18.03 2.88
C ILE A 268 -2.17 -16.57 2.64
N ASN A 269 -3.48 -16.34 2.53
CA ASN A 269 -4.08 -15.04 2.24
C ASN A 269 -3.56 -14.44 0.92
N ILE A 270 -3.47 -15.27 -0.12
CA ILE A 270 -3.09 -14.88 -1.48
C ILE A 270 -4.16 -15.28 -2.51
N HIS A 271 -4.26 -14.58 -3.64
CA HIS A 271 -5.26 -14.89 -4.67
C HIS A 271 -5.11 -16.32 -5.25
N PRO A 272 -6.20 -17.09 -5.51
CA PRO A 272 -6.11 -18.48 -6.01
C PRO A 272 -5.28 -18.65 -7.28
N TYR A 273 -5.30 -17.67 -8.18
CA TYR A 273 -4.47 -17.70 -9.39
C TYR A 273 -2.97 -17.57 -9.07
N ARG A 274 -2.58 -16.79 -8.06
CA ARG A 274 -1.19 -16.71 -7.60
C ARG A 274 -0.74 -18.00 -6.95
N VAL A 275 -1.64 -18.70 -6.24
CA VAL A 275 -1.39 -20.06 -5.75
C VAL A 275 -1.02 -20.97 -6.91
N LYS A 276 -1.79 -20.91 -8.01
CA LYS A 276 -1.51 -21.67 -9.23
C LYS A 276 -0.12 -21.33 -9.80
N LEU A 277 0.20 -20.05 -10.00
CA LEU A 277 1.50 -19.63 -10.56
C LEU A 277 2.69 -20.09 -9.71
N HIS A 278 2.62 -19.94 -8.39
CA HIS A 278 3.69 -20.40 -7.49
C HIS A 278 3.83 -21.92 -7.51
N TYR A 279 2.74 -22.65 -7.67
CA TYR A 279 2.78 -24.10 -7.78
C TYR A 279 3.37 -24.55 -9.13
N GLU A 280 3.04 -23.86 -10.22
CA GLU A 280 3.67 -24.07 -11.54
C GLU A 280 5.17 -23.78 -11.49
N PHE A 281 5.58 -22.69 -10.84
CA PHE A 281 6.99 -22.38 -10.57
C PHE A 281 7.68 -23.51 -9.80
N TYR A 282 7.08 -23.98 -8.70
CA TYR A 282 7.60 -25.11 -7.92
C TYR A 282 7.82 -26.36 -8.78
N ASN A 283 6.86 -26.69 -9.66
CA ASN A 283 6.95 -27.84 -10.55
C ASN A 283 8.08 -27.71 -11.58
N LYS A 284 8.42 -26.49 -12.02
CA LYS A 284 9.52 -26.22 -12.96
C LYS A 284 10.90 -26.28 -12.30
N ILE A 285 11.06 -25.69 -11.11
CA ILE A 285 12.38 -25.51 -10.48
C ILE A 285 12.91 -26.78 -9.81
N SER A 286 12.03 -27.74 -9.47
CA SER A 286 12.31 -28.93 -8.63
C SER A 286 12.50 -28.62 -7.13
N GLU A 287 12.07 -29.55 -6.28
CA GLU A 287 12.14 -29.39 -4.82
C GLU A 287 13.57 -29.25 -4.30
N LYS A 288 14.52 -30.03 -4.83
CA LYS A 288 15.92 -30.01 -4.41
C LYS A 288 16.53 -28.63 -4.66
N LYS A 289 16.26 -28.05 -5.84
CA LYS A 289 16.79 -26.75 -6.22
C LYS A 289 16.15 -25.63 -5.41
N LEU A 290 14.83 -25.65 -5.24
CA LEU A 290 14.12 -24.68 -4.40
C LEU A 290 14.67 -24.65 -2.96
N ASN A 291 14.82 -25.83 -2.34
CA ASN A 291 15.38 -25.93 -0.99
C ASN A 291 16.82 -25.40 -0.92
N SER A 292 17.63 -25.66 -1.95
CA SER A 292 19.01 -25.14 -2.04
C SER A 292 19.02 -23.62 -2.11
N LEU A 293 18.19 -23.03 -2.98
CA LEU A 293 18.08 -21.58 -3.13
C LEU A 293 17.59 -20.91 -1.84
N ILE A 294 16.55 -21.45 -1.19
CA ILE A 294 16.06 -20.94 0.10
C ILE A 294 17.18 -20.94 1.13
N LYS A 295 17.99 -22.01 1.20
CA LYS A 295 19.10 -22.12 2.14
C LYS A 295 20.22 -21.11 1.84
N GLU A 296 20.54 -20.87 0.56
CA GLU A 296 21.55 -19.89 0.16
C GLU A 296 21.08 -18.46 0.44
N ILE A 297 19.88 -18.10 0.00
CA ILE A 297 19.28 -16.78 0.25
C ILE A 297 19.14 -16.49 1.75
N SER A 298 18.76 -17.48 2.56
CA SER A 298 18.69 -17.34 4.02
C SER A 298 20.04 -17.07 4.66
N LYS A 299 21.13 -17.69 4.18
CA LYS A 299 22.48 -17.41 4.68
C LYS A 299 22.90 -15.99 4.34
N ILE A 300 22.65 -15.56 3.11
CA ILE A 300 22.95 -14.20 2.64
C ILE A 300 22.22 -13.16 3.51
N ASP A 301 20.92 -13.36 3.77
CA ASP A 301 20.11 -12.48 4.63
C ASP A 301 20.66 -12.36 6.06
N ILE A 302 21.06 -13.49 6.66
CA ILE A 302 21.64 -13.51 8.01
C ILE A 302 22.96 -12.73 8.05
N GLU A 303 23.85 -12.96 7.10
CA GLU A 303 25.15 -12.29 7.07
C GLU A 303 25.03 -10.79 6.80
N PHE A 304 24.08 -10.38 5.96
CA PHE A 304 23.77 -8.96 5.72
C PHE A 304 23.23 -8.28 6.98
N LYS A 305 22.24 -8.90 7.65
CA LYS A 305 21.65 -8.35 8.89
C LYS A 305 22.62 -8.30 10.06
N LYS A 306 23.66 -9.15 10.07
CA LYS A 306 24.77 -9.09 11.04
C LYS A 306 25.81 -8.02 10.73
N GLY A 307 25.77 -7.42 9.52
CA GLY A 307 26.77 -6.46 9.06
C GLY A 307 28.07 -7.09 8.55
N ASN A 308 28.09 -8.42 8.31
CA ASN A 308 29.26 -9.12 7.81
C ASN A 308 29.48 -8.94 6.30
N ILE A 309 28.44 -8.56 5.57
CA ILE A 309 28.49 -8.22 4.14
C ILE A 309 27.87 -6.84 3.91
N ASN A 310 28.48 -6.06 3.00
CA ASN A 310 27.96 -4.75 2.60
C ASN A 310 26.89 -4.89 1.49
N ALA A 311 26.25 -3.78 1.13
CA ALA A 311 25.16 -3.76 0.15
C ALA A 311 25.60 -4.22 -1.25
N ASP A 312 26.83 -3.90 -1.67
CA ASP A 312 27.35 -4.31 -2.98
C ASP A 312 27.56 -5.84 -3.03
N LEU A 313 28.21 -6.41 -2.00
CA LEU A 313 28.45 -7.84 -1.92
C LEU A 313 27.14 -8.65 -1.76
N LEU A 314 26.13 -8.06 -1.11
CA LEU A 314 24.80 -8.65 -1.04
C LEU A 314 24.24 -8.92 -2.45
N ILE A 315 24.32 -7.94 -3.36
CA ILE A 315 23.84 -8.10 -4.73
C ILE A 315 24.60 -9.19 -5.46
N ASP A 316 25.93 -9.16 -5.42
CA ASP A 316 26.75 -10.16 -6.11
C ASP A 316 26.41 -11.59 -5.66
N LEU A 317 26.23 -11.80 -4.35
CA LEU A 317 25.85 -13.10 -3.80
C LEU A 317 24.45 -13.54 -4.23
N ILE A 318 23.48 -12.61 -4.30
CA ILE A 318 22.14 -12.89 -4.84
C ILE A 318 22.24 -13.35 -6.29
N LEU A 319 22.96 -12.60 -7.15
CA LEU A 319 23.11 -12.92 -8.56
C LEU A 319 23.76 -14.30 -8.76
N ILE A 320 24.81 -14.61 -8.00
CA ILE A 320 25.49 -15.92 -8.03
C ILE A 320 24.52 -17.05 -7.64
N SER A 321 23.68 -16.84 -6.62
CA SER A 321 22.73 -17.87 -6.17
C SER A 321 21.69 -18.21 -7.25
N ILE A 322 21.26 -17.23 -8.04
CA ILE A 322 20.26 -17.38 -9.10
C ILE A 322 20.83 -18.10 -10.33
N ILE A 323 22.13 -17.94 -10.61
CA ILE A 323 22.79 -18.56 -11.77
C ILE A 323 23.02 -20.06 -11.57
N LYS A 324 23.37 -20.47 -10.35
CA LYS A 324 23.66 -21.86 -10.01
C LYS A 324 22.44 -22.73 -10.21
#